data_AF-A0A9D9D4A9-F1
#
_entry.id   AF-A0A9D9D4A9-F1
#
_cell.length_a   1.000
_cell.length_b   1.000
_cell.length_c   1.000
_cell.angle_alpha   90.00
_cell.angle_beta   90.00
_cell.angle_gamma   90.00
#
_symmetry.space_group_name_H-M   'P 1'
#
loop_
_entity.id
_entity.type
_entity.pdbx_description
1 polymer ?
#
loop_
_entity_poly.entity_id
_entity_poly.type
_entity_poly.pdbx_seq_one_letter_code
_entity_poly.pdbx_strand_id
1 'polypeptide(L)'
;MSREIHPNQSYKDKLLKLIPSEIVGAYMVIQGILSGQNILIGDKDITASFNWAIFIIIFLLTPLFLLRVHNVRKTSQLIITSISFIIWGYSLGGPFAVSGLYQPQIASILLVLWTLIIPLAIKTKTS
;
A
#
# COMPACT_ATOMS: atom_id res chain seq x y z
N MET A 1 10.68 -1.34 17.78
CA MET A 1 9.46 -0.60 18.17
C MET A 1 8.24 -1.47 17.93
N SER A 2 7.28 -1.54 18.86
CA SER A 2 6.01 -2.25 18.60
C SER A 2 5.25 -1.52 17.50
N ARG A 3 4.86 -2.27 16.45
CA ARG A 3 4.16 -1.70 15.28
C ARG A 3 2.69 -1.46 15.57
N GLU A 4 2.15 -1.96 16.68
CA GLU A 4 0.76 -1.77 17.05
C GLU A 4 0.49 -0.31 17.52
N ILE A 5 -0.65 0.26 17.09
CA ILE A 5 -1.06 1.63 17.41
C ILE A 5 -1.84 1.67 18.73
N HIS A 6 -1.50 2.63 19.60
CA HIS A 6 -2.25 2.90 20.83
C HIS A 6 -2.86 4.32 20.80
N PRO A 7 -3.99 4.56 21.51
CA PRO A 7 -4.68 5.86 21.46
C PRO A 7 -3.81 7.05 21.89
N ASN A 8 -2.90 6.85 22.84
CA ASN A 8 -2.05 7.89 23.42
C ASN A 8 -0.77 8.19 22.61
N GLN A 9 -0.65 7.66 21.40
CA GLN A 9 0.53 7.88 20.55
C GLN A 9 0.43 9.18 19.75
N SER A 10 1.60 9.78 19.52
CA SER A 10 1.72 11.01 18.73
C SER A 10 1.25 10.80 17.29
N TYR A 11 0.91 11.89 16.60
CA TYR A 11 0.57 11.86 15.17
C TYR A 11 1.67 11.17 14.34
N LYS A 12 2.93 11.52 14.59
CA LYS A 12 4.10 10.96 13.89
C LYS A 12 4.18 9.44 14.04
N ASP A 13 3.99 8.92 15.26
CA ASP A 13 4.06 7.47 15.51
C ASP A 13 2.98 6.71 14.75
N LYS A 14 1.78 7.28 14.68
CA LYS A 14 0.65 6.68 13.94
C LYS A 14 0.91 6.70 12.46
N LEU A 15 1.34 7.84 11.92
CA LEU A 15 1.68 7.99 10.51
C LEU A 15 2.68 6.91 10.08
N LEU A 16 3.79 6.77 10.82
CA LEU A 16 4.84 5.79 10.51
C LEU A 16 4.35 4.33 10.60
N LYS A 17 3.40 4.03 11.48
CA LYS A 17 2.86 2.67 11.66
C LYS A 17 1.79 2.28 10.64
N LEU A 18 1.08 3.28 10.09
CA LEU A 18 0.02 3.05 9.11
C LEU A 18 0.55 2.90 7.69
N ILE A 19 1.71 3.51 7.39
CA ILE A 19 2.37 3.37 6.09
C ILE A 19 3.07 1.99 6.03
N PRO A 20 2.70 1.10 5.09
CA PRO A 20 3.36 -0.19 4.91
C PRO A 20 4.63 -0.03 4.04
N SER A 21 5.60 0.75 4.51
CA SER A 21 6.79 1.14 3.73
C SER A 21 7.58 -0.02 3.14
N GLU A 22 7.73 -1.12 3.87
CA GLU A 22 8.47 -2.31 3.44
C GLU A 22 7.75 -3.02 2.30
N ILE A 23 6.43 -3.11 2.39
CA ILE A 23 5.59 -3.76 1.37
C ILE A 23 5.52 -2.89 0.12
N VAL A 24 5.34 -1.57 0.28
CA VAL A 24 5.36 -0.61 -0.84
C VAL A 24 6.73 -0.62 -1.51
N GLY A 25 7.82 -0.62 -0.75
CA GLY A 25 9.18 -0.70 -1.30
C GLY A 25 9.42 -1.99 -2.10
N ALA A 26 9.01 -3.14 -1.55
CA ALA A 26 9.09 -4.42 -2.26
C ALA A 26 8.29 -4.38 -3.58
N TYR A 27 7.06 -3.84 -3.54
CA TYR A 27 6.23 -3.68 -4.72
C TYR A 27 6.86 -2.76 -5.78
N MET A 28 7.43 -1.62 -5.37
CA MET A 28 8.12 -0.70 -6.28
C MET A 28 9.29 -1.37 -6.99
N VAL A 29 10.10 -2.16 -6.28
CA VAL A 29 11.21 -2.91 -6.87
C VAL A 29 10.69 -3.90 -7.91
N ILE A 30 9.64 -4.66 -7.59
CA ILE A 30 9.03 -5.61 -8.52
C ILE A 30 8.52 -4.87 -9.76
N GLN A 31 7.80 -3.75 -9.59
CA GLN A 31 7.32 -2.93 -10.70
C GLN A 31 8.44 -2.38 -11.59
N GLY A 32 9.58 -1.99 -11.00
CA GLY A 32 10.76 -1.58 -11.74
C GLY A 32 11.35 -2.71 -12.60
N ILE A 33 11.39 -3.93 -12.06
CA ILE A 33 11.82 -5.13 -12.80
C ILE A 33 10.87 -5.42 -13.96
N LEU A 34 9.56 -5.38 -13.71
CA LEU A 34 8.53 -5.62 -14.75
C LEU A 34 8.56 -4.56 -15.85
N SER A 35 8.83 -3.30 -15.51
CA SER A 35 8.86 -2.19 -16.47
C SER A 35 10.15 -2.17 -17.30
N GLY A 36 11.28 -2.57 -16.71
CA GLY A 36 12.56 -2.64 -17.42
C GLY A 36 12.69 -3.85 -18.35
N GLN A 37 11.77 -4.80 -18.22
CA GLN A 37 11.73 -6.04 -18.97
C GLN A 37 10.57 -6.01 -19.97
N ASN A 38 10.85 -5.86 -21.27
CA ASN A 38 9.91 -6.21 -22.35
C ASN A 38 9.65 -7.74 -22.39
N ILE A 39 9.63 -8.43 -21.25
CA ILE A 39 9.75 -9.88 -21.14
C ILE A 39 8.43 -10.61 -21.36
N LEU A 40 7.29 -9.93 -21.26
CA LEU A 40 5.99 -10.57 -21.47
C LEU A 40 5.40 -10.15 -22.82
N ILE A 41 6.01 -10.71 -23.87
CA ILE A 41 5.37 -11.30 -25.05
C ILE A 41 4.15 -10.51 -25.57
N GLY A 42 4.35 -9.63 -26.57
CA GLY A 42 3.44 -9.24 -27.67
C GLY A 42 1.96 -8.88 -27.41
N ASP A 43 1.42 -9.15 -26.23
CA ASP A 43 0.01 -9.32 -25.94
C ASP A 43 -0.27 -8.64 -24.59
N LYS A 44 -0.96 -7.51 -24.67
CA LYS A 44 -1.15 -6.59 -23.53
C LYS A 44 -1.93 -7.26 -22.39
N ASP A 45 -2.76 -8.24 -22.71
CA ASP A 45 -3.63 -8.92 -21.75
C ASP A 45 -2.88 -9.83 -20.78
N ILE A 46 -1.81 -10.49 -21.24
CA ILE A 46 -0.96 -11.35 -20.40
C ILE A 46 -0.17 -10.48 -19.41
N THR A 47 0.37 -9.35 -19.88
CA THR A 47 1.11 -8.39 -19.04
C THR A 47 0.21 -7.77 -17.97
N ALA A 48 -1.04 -7.42 -18.32
CA ALA A 48 -2.02 -6.92 -17.36
C ALA A 48 -2.36 -7.96 -16.29
N SER A 49 -2.64 -9.20 -16.71
CA SER A 49 -2.98 -10.30 -15.81
C SER A 49 -1.87 -10.60 -14.80
N PHE A 50 -0.61 -10.58 -15.26
CA PHE A 50 0.55 -10.81 -14.40
C PHE A 50 0.76 -9.69 -13.37
N ASN A 51 0.59 -8.42 -13.78
CA ASN A 51 0.64 -7.28 -12.87
C ASN A 51 -0.44 -7.36 -11.78
N TRP A 52 -1.67 -7.75 -12.16
CA TRP A 52 -2.75 -7.96 -11.21
C TRP A 52 -2.47 -9.09 -10.24
N ALA A 53 -1.92 -10.22 -10.71
CA ALA A 53 -1.54 -11.34 -9.85
C ALA A 53 -0.51 -10.90 -8.80
N ILE A 54 0.54 -10.18 -9.19
CA ILE A 54 1.56 -9.66 -8.27
C ILE A 54 0.94 -8.68 -7.26
N PHE A 55 0.10 -7.75 -7.73
CA PHE A 55 -0.57 -6.80 -6.86
C PHE A 55 -1.44 -7.48 -5.80
N ILE A 56 -2.24 -8.49 -6.20
CA ILE A 56 -3.09 -9.26 -5.29
C ILE A 56 -2.25 -10.06 -4.29
N ILE A 57 -1.17 -10.70 -4.73
CA ILE A 57 -0.27 -11.45 -3.85
C ILE A 57 0.31 -10.53 -2.77
N ILE A 58 0.81 -9.34 -3.14
CA ILE A 58 1.40 -8.39 -2.20
C ILE A 58 0.33 -7.76 -1.31
N PHE A 59 -0.87 -7.50 -1.84
CA PHE A 59 -2.00 -7.06 -1.06
C PHE A 59 -2.35 -8.07 0.05
N LEU A 60 -2.44 -9.36 -0.27
CA LEU A 60 -2.69 -10.42 0.71
C LEU A 60 -1.52 -10.59 1.69
N LEU A 61 -0.29 -10.37 1.22
CA LEU A 61 0.90 -10.41 2.06
C LEU A 61 0.92 -9.26 3.09
N THR A 62 0.30 -8.12 2.80
CA THR A 62 0.29 -6.93 3.68
C THR A 62 -0.28 -7.23 5.09
N PRO A 63 -1.53 -7.70 5.24
CA PRO A 63 -2.07 -8.04 6.56
C PRO A 63 -1.38 -9.28 7.16
N LEU A 64 -0.97 -10.26 6.34
CA LEU A 64 -0.26 -11.45 6.81
C LEU A 64 1.09 -11.10 7.43
N PHE A 65 1.84 -10.18 6.82
CA PHE A 65 3.12 -9.69 7.30
C PHE A 65 2.95 -8.96 8.64
N LEU A 66 1.95 -8.08 8.77
CA LEU A 66 1.65 -7.41 10.03
C LEU A 66 1.26 -8.37 11.15
N LEU A 67 0.46 -9.39 10.82
CA LEU A 67 0.03 -10.41 11.78
C LEU A 67 1.21 -11.28 12.25
N ARG A 68 2.03 -11.77 11.33
CA ARG A 68 3.09 -12.76 11.63
C ARG A 68 4.39 -12.14 12.11
N VAL A 69 4.82 -11.03 11.50
CA VAL A 69 6.12 -10.41 11.78
C VAL A 69 6.00 -9.36 12.88
N HIS A 70 4.92 -8.58 12.86
CA HIS A 70 4.73 -7.48 13.81
C HIS A 70 3.74 -7.77 14.92
N ASN A 71 3.13 -8.97 14.95
CA ASN A 71 2.16 -9.40 15.97
C ASN A 71 1.01 -8.40 16.19
N VAL A 72 0.63 -7.65 15.15
CA VAL A 72 -0.46 -6.66 15.23
C VAL A 72 -1.78 -7.40 15.29
N ARG A 73 -2.52 -7.27 16.41
CA ARG A 73 -3.83 -7.93 16.57
C ARG A 73 -5.03 -7.02 16.33
N LYS A 74 -4.79 -5.70 16.23
CA LYS A 74 -5.85 -4.72 16.00
C LYS A 74 -6.36 -4.80 14.57
N THR A 75 -7.59 -5.31 14.40
CA THR A 75 -8.25 -5.45 13.09
C THR A 75 -8.36 -4.12 12.34
N SER A 76 -8.63 -3.01 13.04
CA SER A 76 -8.68 -1.67 12.43
C SER A 76 -7.34 -1.29 11.80
N GLN A 77 -6.22 -1.60 12.44
CA GLN A 77 -4.90 -1.32 11.89
C GLN A 77 -4.60 -2.18 10.66
N LEU A 78 -4.95 -3.48 10.70
CA LEU A 78 -4.77 -4.38 9.55
C LEU A 78 -5.57 -3.90 8.33
N ILE A 79 -6.82 -3.50 8.53
CA ILE A 79 -7.69 -2.97 7.46
C ILE A 79 -7.11 -1.68 6.90
N ILE A 80 -6.78 -0.72 7.77
CA ILE A 80 -6.29 0.60 7.34
C ILE A 80 -4.95 0.46 6.60
N THR A 81 -4.03 -0.38 7.07
CA THR A 81 -2.76 -0.58 6.38
C THR A 81 -2.93 -1.34 5.06
N SER A 82 -3.90 -2.24 4.96
CA SER A 82 -4.22 -2.90 3.68
C SER A 82 -4.82 -1.91 2.67
N ILE A 83 -5.73 -1.02 3.10
CA ILE A 83 -6.24 0.07 2.25
C ILE A 83 -5.10 1.02 1.85
N SER A 84 -4.21 1.32 2.78
CA SER A 84 -3.02 2.14 2.50
C SER A 84 -2.19 1.53 1.39
N PHE A 85 -1.95 0.22 1.41
CA PHE A 85 -1.24 -0.45 0.31
C PHE A 85 -1.97 -0.29 -1.03
N ILE A 86 -3.29 -0.41 -1.08
CA ILE A 86 -4.06 -0.21 -2.33
C ILE A 86 -3.85 1.21 -2.88
N ILE A 87 -3.93 2.23 -2.03
CA ILE A 87 -3.77 3.64 -2.43
C ILE A 87 -2.35 3.91 -2.92
N TRP A 88 -1.34 3.37 -2.24
CA TRP A 88 0.05 3.43 -2.69
C TRP A 88 0.28 2.66 -3.99
N GLY A 89 -0.33 1.48 -4.16
CA GLY A 89 -0.22 0.72 -5.39
C GLY A 89 -0.89 1.40 -6.58
N TYR A 90 -2.01 2.08 -6.34
CA TYR A 90 -2.68 2.91 -7.35
C TYR A 90 -1.83 4.11 -7.75
N SER A 91 -1.20 4.81 -6.79
CA SER A 91 -0.34 5.97 -7.08
C SER A 91 0.87 5.63 -7.93
N LEU A 92 1.39 4.41 -7.80
CA LEU A 92 2.51 3.87 -8.58
C LEU A 92 2.11 3.38 -9.99
N GLY A 93 0.84 3.43 -10.37
CA GLY A 93 0.36 3.01 -11.69
C GLY A 93 0.18 1.50 -11.80
N GLY A 94 1.25 0.70 -11.71
CA GLY A 94 1.22 -0.77 -11.70
C GLY A 94 0.14 -1.44 -12.58
N PRO A 95 -0.70 -2.36 -12.06
CA PRO A 95 -1.75 -3.00 -12.85
C PRO A 95 -2.79 -2.00 -13.37
N PHE A 96 -3.05 -0.92 -12.65
CA PHE A 96 -4.02 0.10 -13.04
C PHE A 96 -3.57 0.87 -14.27
N ALA A 97 -2.27 1.12 -14.43
CA ALA A 97 -1.71 1.79 -15.60
C ALA A 97 -1.76 0.89 -16.82
N VAL A 98 -1.38 -0.38 -16.67
CA VAL A 98 -1.42 -1.36 -17.77
C VAL A 98 -2.87 -1.63 -18.24
N SER A 99 -3.84 -1.59 -17.31
CA SER A 99 -5.27 -1.75 -17.63
C SER A 99 -5.98 -0.45 -18.05
N GLY A 100 -5.29 0.69 -18.14
CA GLY A 100 -5.89 1.98 -18.51
C GLY A 100 -6.83 2.61 -17.47
N LEU A 101 -6.82 2.11 -16.23
CA LEU A 101 -7.63 2.61 -15.10
C LEU A 101 -6.90 3.69 -14.26
N TYR A 102 -5.63 3.93 -14.55
CA TYR A 102 -4.79 4.86 -13.80
C TYR A 102 -5.05 6.32 -14.23
N GLN A 103 -5.41 7.15 -13.26
CA GLN A 103 -5.54 8.59 -13.41
C GLN A 103 -4.54 9.29 -12.47
N PRO A 104 -3.40 9.79 -12.97
CA PRO A 104 -2.30 10.30 -12.13
C PRO A 104 -2.73 11.39 -11.14
N GLN A 105 -3.63 12.29 -11.56
CA GLN A 105 -4.13 13.40 -10.74
C GLN A 105 -4.94 12.87 -9.55
N ILE A 106 -5.89 11.96 -9.82
CA ILE A 106 -6.72 11.34 -8.77
C ILE A 106 -5.84 10.55 -7.82
N ALA A 107 -4.89 9.78 -8.36
CA ALA A 107 -4.01 8.95 -7.56
C ALA A 107 -3.14 9.77 -6.60
N SER A 108 -2.61 10.90 -7.08
CA SER A 108 -1.78 11.81 -6.28
C SER A 108 -2.58 12.51 -5.18
N ILE A 109 -3.76 13.04 -5.51
CA ILE A 109 -4.66 13.69 -4.54
C ILE A 109 -5.09 12.69 -3.47
N LEU A 110 -5.53 11.49 -3.88
CA LEU A 110 -5.97 10.44 -2.97
C LEU A 110 -4.85 10.03 -2.01
N LEU A 111 -3.63 9.84 -2.50
CA LEU A 111 -2.48 9.47 -1.67
C LEU A 111 -2.17 10.54 -0.61
N VAL A 112 -2.15 11.82 -1.00
CA VAL A 112 -1.87 12.93 -0.09
C VAL A 112 -2.95 13.04 0.97
N LEU A 113 -4.22 13.08 0.55
CA LEU A 113 -5.35 13.18 1.48
C LEU A 113 -5.39 11.98 2.44
N TRP A 114 -5.19 10.76 1.93
CA TRP A 114 -5.16 9.57 2.76
C TRP A 114 -4.06 9.65 3.83
N THR A 115 -2.84 10.00 3.42
CA THR A 115 -1.67 10.09 4.32
C THR A 115 -1.87 11.11 5.43
N LEU A 116 -2.51 12.25 5.13
CA LEU A 116 -2.76 13.31 6.10
C LEU A 116 -3.93 13.01 7.05
N ILE A 117 -5.03 12.48 6.50
CA ILE A 117 -6.30 12.30 7.23
C ILE A 117 -6.27 11.05 8.11
N ILE A 118 -5.72 9.95 7.61
CA ILE A 118 -5.85 8.65 8.30
C ILE A 118 -5.28 8.63 9.73
N PRO A 119 -4.14 9.27 10.05
CA PRO A 119 -3.62 9.26 11.42
C PRO A 119 -4.44 10.17 12.36
N LEU A 120 -5.13 11.19 11.82
CA LEU A 120 -6.05 12.06 12.58
C LEU A 120 -7.37 11.34 12.90
N ALA A 121 -7.87 10.53 11.96
CA ALA A 121 -9.10 9.75 12.15
C ALA A 121 -8.96 8.68 13.25
N ILE A 122 -7.75 8.15 13.47
CA ILE A 122 -7.49 7.21 14.57
C ILE A 122 -7.25 8.01 15.86
N LYS A 123 -8.20 8.00 16.81
CA LYS A 123 -8.17 8.65 18.14
C LYS A 123 -6.76 9.02 18.63
N THR A 124 -6.29 10.23 18.31
CA THR A 124 -5.06 10.86 18.82
C THR A 124 -5.39 11.64 20.07
N LYS A 125 -4.64 11.42 21.16
CA LYS A 125 -4.58 12.41 22.23
C LYS A 125 -3.88 13.63 21.64
N THR A 126 -4.65 14.68 21.34
CA THR A 126 -4.10 16.02 21.09
C THR A 126 -3.39 16.44 22.37
N SER A 127 -2.07 16.64 22.25
CA SER A 127 -1.26 17.16 23.35
C SER A 127 -1.67 18.56 23.75
#